data_AF-A0A530GEN7-F1
#
_entry.id   AF-A0A530GEN7-F1
#
_cell.length_a   1.000
_cell.length_b   1.000
_cell.length_c   1.000
_cell.angle_alpha   90.00
_cell.angle_beta   90.00
_cell.angle_gamma   90.00
#
_symmetry.space_group_name_H-M   'P 1'
#
loop_
_entity.id
_entity.type
_entity.pdbx_description
1 polymer ?
#
loop_
_entity_poly.entity_id
_entity_poly.type
_entity_poly.pdbx_seq_one_letter_code
_entity_poly.pdbx_strand_id
1 'polypeptide(L)'
;ALEEVLAERRGEQFDCVISAVPLLSFPMEQRVGLLEDLLARIPAGRPVIQITYGPLSPVIKMPDRYVVSHYDFVVRNIPPAQLWTYRRAV
;
A
#
# COMPACT_ATOMS: atom_id res chain seq x y z
N ALA A 1 -2.35 11.43 -11.27
CA ALA A 1 -0.96 11.17 -10.84
C ALA A 1 -0.51 9.78 -11.29
N LEU A 2 -1.06 8.68 -10.78
CA LEU A 2 -0.65 7.33 -11.20
C LEU A 2 -0.96 7.02 -12.67
N GLU A 3 -2.10 7.47 -13.20
CA GLU A 3 -2.43 7.36 -14.64
C GLU A 3 -1.33 7.95 -15.55
N GLU A 4 -0.79 9.11 -15.17
CA GLU A 4 0.27 9.78 -15.90
C GLU A 4 1.60 9.05 -15.78
N VAL A 5 1.95 8.62 -14.55
CA VAL A 5 3.18 7.86 -14.27
C VAL A 5 3.20 6.51 -14.99
N LEU A 6 2.06 5.84 -15.07
CA LEU A 6 1.92 4.52 -15.72
C LEU A 6 1.81 4.63 -17.25
N ALA A 7 1.42 5.79 -17.77
CA ALA A 7 1.33 6.09 -19.19
C ALA A 7 0.58 5.01 -20.01
N GLU A 8 1.28 4.26 -20.85
CA GLU A 8 0.70 3.20 -21.69
C GLU A 8 0.15 2.03 -20.85
N ARG A 9 0.71 1.82 -19.66
CA ARG A 9 0.34 0.71 -18.75
C ARG A 9 -0.78 1.06 -17.79
N ARG A 10 -1.38 2.24 -17.91
CA ARG A 10 -2.40 2.73 -16.97
C ARG A 10 -3.65 1.84 -16.85
N GLY A 11 -3.98 1.08 -17.91
CA GLY A 11 -5.09 0.12 -17.93
C GLY A 11 -4.70 -1.33 -17.59
N GLU A 12 -3.43 -1.61 -17.30
CA GLU A 12 -3.00 -2.95 -16.90
C GLU A 12 -3.41 -3.27 -15.47
N GLN A 13 -3.80 -4.53 -15.23
CA GLN A 13 -3.89 -5.07 -13.88
C GLN A 13 -2.59 -5.77 -13.50
N PHE A 14 -2.13 -5.52 -12.28
CA PHE A 14 -0.94 -6.14 -11.70
C PHE A 14 -1.32 -7.24 -10.69
N ASP A 15 -0.45 -8.24 -10.49
CA ASP A 15 -0.67 -9.28 -9.49
C ASP A 15 -0.51 -8.80 -8.04
N CYS A 16 0.34 -7.80 -7.82
CA CYS A 16 0.58 -7.17 -6.53
C CYS A 16 1.29 -5.83 -6.70
N VAL A 17 1.31 -5.03 -5.63
CA VAL A 17 2.09 -3.79 -5.56
C VAL A 17 3.01 -3.84 -4.35
N ILE A 18 4.26 -3.39 -4.51
CA ILE A 18 5.19 -3.18 -3.41
C ILE A 18 5.54 -1.69 -3.38
N SER A 19 5.25 -1.03 -2.27
CA SER A 19 5.43 0.40 -2.09
C SER A 19 6.43 0.69 -0.97
N ALA A 20 7.39 1.56 -1.27
CA ALA A 20 8.32 2.16 -0.33
C ALA A 20 8.14 3.69 -0.22
N VAL A 21 7.00 4.21 -0.68
CA VAL A 21 6.69 5.64 -0.58
C VAL A 21 6.66 6.05 0.89
N PRO A 22 7.27 7.19 1.29
CA PRO A 22 7.33 7.63 2.68
C PRO A 22 5.98 8.21 3.14
N LEU A 23 4.96 7.35 3.27
CA LEU A 23 3.57 7.75 3.53
C LEU A 23 3.41 8.60 4.80
N LEU A 24 4.26 8.40 5.81
CA LEU A 24 4.22 9.14 7.07
C LEU A 24 4.44 10.65 6.89
N SER A 25 5.06 11.08 5.80
CA SER A 25 5.27 12.49 5.45
C SER A 25 4.03 13.18 4.89
N PHE A 26 2.96 12.43 4.59
CA PHE A 26 1.74 12.96 3.97
C PHE A 26 0.55 12.95 4.94
N PRO A 27 -0.47 13.81 4.76
CA PRO A 27 -1.73 13.72 5.50
C PRO A 27 -2.45 12.38 5.27
N MET A 28 -3.21 11.90 6.25
CA MET A 28 -3.87 10.59 6.20
C MET A 28 -4.75 10.40 4.97
N GLU A 29 -5.51 11.43 4.57
CA GLU A 29 -6.36 11.41 3.39
C GLU A 29 -5.59 11.05 2.11
N GLN A 30 -4.42 11.65 1.91
CA GLN A 30 -3.56 11.36 0.76
C GLN A 30 -3.01 9.93 0.79
N ARG A 31 -2.70 9.42 1.99
CA ARG A 31 -2.24 8.04 2.16
C ARG A 31 -3.33 7.04 1.78
N VAL A 32 -4.57 7.30 2.22
CA VAL A 32 -5.75 6.48 1.89
C VAL A 32 -6.03 6.55 0.39
N GLY A 33 -6.03 7.75 -0.20
CA GLY A 33 -6.27 7.93 -1.63
C GLY A 33 -5.23 7.20 -2.48
N LEU A 34 -3.94 7.29 -2.16
CA LEU A 34 -2.91 6.53 -2.85
C LEU A 34 -3.11 5.02 -2.69
N LEU A 35 -3.41 4.54 -1.48
CA LEU A 35 -3.65 3.12 -1.25
C LEU A 35 -4.83 2.60 -2.07
N GLU A 36 -5.95 3.32 -2.12
CA GLU A 36 -7.13 2.95 -2.90
C GLU A 36 -6.84 2.93 -4.40
N ASP A 37 -6.08 3.91 -4.90
CA ASP A 37 -5.64 3.98 -6.30
C ASP A 37 -4.74 2.78 -6.64
N LEU A 38 -3.79 2.42 -5.77
CA LEU A 38 -2.96 1.22 -5.94
C LEU A 38 -3.78 -0.07 -5.89
N LEU A 39 -4.71 -0.18 -4.95
CA LEU A 39 -5.59 -1.33 -4.85
C LEU A 39 -6.41 -1.48 -6.14
N ALA A 40 -7.00 -0.40 -6.67
CA ALA A 40 -7.82 -0.43 -7.89
C ALA A 40 -7.13 -1.06 -9.12
N ARG A 41 -5.79 -1.11 -9.13
CA ARG A 41 -4.97 -1.68 -10.22
C ARG A 41 -4.58 -3.15 -10.02
N ILE A 42 -5.07 -3.79 -8.96
CA ILE A 42 -4.86 -5.22 -8.72
C ILE A 42 -6.19 -5.96 -8.51
N PRO A 43 -6.28 -7.26 -8.84
CA PRO A 43 -7.46 -8.07 -8.57
C PRO A 43 -7.82 -8.14 -7.08
N ALA A 44 -9.09 -8.40 -6.76
CA ALA A 44 -9.53 -8.55 -5.36
C ALA A 44 -8.78 -9.69 -4.66
N GLY A 45 -8.48 -9.52 -3.37
CA GLY A 45 -7.66 -10.45 -2.59
C GLY A 45 -6.14 -10.35 -2.82
N ARG A 46 -5.68 -9.66 -3.86
CA ARG A 46 -4.24 -9.42 -4.09
C ARG A 46 -3.71 -8.30 -3.17
N PRO A 47 -2.44 -8.38 -2.74
CA PRO A 47 -1.90 -7.43 -1.77
C PRO A 47 -1.26 -6.19 -2.42
N VAL A 48 -1.47 -5.05 -1.78
CA VAL A 48 -0.48 -3.97 -1.73
C VAL A 48 0.38 -4.20 -0.48
N ILE A 49 1.69 -4.30 -0.65
CA ILE A 49 2.68 -4.35 0.44
C ILE A 49 3.24 -2.94 0.61
N GLN A 50 3.20 -2.43 1.84
CA GLN A 50 3.82 -1.15 2.19
C GLN A 50 4.96 -1.38 3.17
N ILE A 51 6.11 -0.82 2.83
CA ILE A 51 7.29 -0.75 3.70
C ILE A 51 7.22 0.58 4.46
N THR A 52 7.39 0.54 5.78
CA THR A 52 7.45 1.73 6.61
C THR A 52 8.49 1.57 7.71
N TYR A 53 9.10 2.69 8.12
CA TYR A 53 10.00 2.73 9.28
C TYR A 53 9.27 3.15 10.57
N GLY A 54 7.96 3.42 10.49
CA GLY A 54 7.12 3.64 11.66
C GLY A 54 6.74 2.34 12.36
N PRO A 55 6.43 2.37 13.67
CA PRO A 55 6.06 1.17 14.44
C PRO A 55 4.68 0.61 14.07
N LEU A 56 3.82 1.43 13.45
CA LEU A 56 2.44 1.09 13.10
C LEU A 56 2.20 1.21 11.59
N SER A 57 1.06 0.68 11.16
CA SER A 57 0.55 0.86 9.79
C SER A 57 0.52 2.35 9.42
N PRO A 58 1.08 2.75 8.27
CA PRO A 58 1.07 4.15 7.86
C PRO A 58 -0.32 4.61 7.39
N VAL A 59 -1.20 3.68 7.03
CA VAL A 59 -2.60 3.93 6.63
C VAL A 59 -3.54 3.32 7.68
N ILE A 60 -4.60 4.04 8.01
CA ILE A 60 -5.60 3.60 9.00
C ILE A 60 -6.42 2.42 8.49
N LYS A 61 -7.03 1.67 9.40
CA LYS A 61 -7.94 0.58 9.04
C LYS A 61 -9.28 1.13 8.58
N MET A 62 -9.79 0.65 7.45
CA MET A 62 -11.12 0.95 6.92
C MET A 62 -11.80 -0.34 6.46
N PRO A 63 -12.47 -1.09 7.36
CA PRO A 63 -12.96 -2.45 7.08
C PRO A 63 -13.90 -2.56 5.87
N ASP A 64 -14.69 -1.52 5.61
CA ASP A 64 -15.61 -1.46 4.47
C ASP A 64 -14.90 -1.28 3.12
N ARG A 65 -13.59 -1.00 3.13
CA ARG A 65 -12.79 -0.70 1.94
C ARG A 65 -11.63 -1.68 1.74
N TYR A 66 -10.92 -2.00 2.81
CA TYR A 66 -9.77 -2.90 2.79
C TYR A 66 -9.43 -3.47 4.16
N VAL A 67 -8.79 -4.63 4.15
CA VAL A 67 -8.22 -5.30 5.32
C VAL A 67 -6.74 -4.96 5.43
N VAL A 68 -6.32 -4.55 6.63
CA VAL A 68 -4.92 -4.24 6.97
C VAL A 68 -4.36 -5.31 7.89
N SER A 69 -3.24 -5.90 7.51
CA SER A 69 -2.53 -6.89 8.32
C SER A 69 -1.04 -6.58 8.38
N HIS A 70 -0.45 -6.70 9.56
CA HIS A 70 1.01 -6.76 9.69
C HIS A 70 1.52 -8.00 8.96
N TYR A 71 2.60 -7.84 8.20
CA TYR A 71 3.18 -8.93 7.41
C TYR A 71 4.49 -9.42 8.04
N ASP A 72 5.45 -8.52 8.25
CA ASP A 72 6.76 -8.88 8.81
C ASP A 72 7.48 -7.66 9.39
N PHE A 73 8.48 -7.91 10.24
CA PHE A 73 9.44 -6.93 10.72
C PHE A 73 10.85 -7.31 10.28
N VAL A 74 11.40 -6.55 9.33
CA VAL A 74 12.65 -6.89 8.66
C VAL A 74 13.82 -6.14 9.30
N VAL A 75 14.49 -6.82 10.24
CA VAL A 75 15.68 -6.30 10.96
C VAL A 75 16.87 -6.05 10.05
N ARG A 76 16.98 -6.81 8.95
CA ARG A 76 18.07 -6.68 7.97
C ARG A 76 17.98 -5.42 7.12
N ASN A 77 16.84 -4.72 7.12
CA ASN A 77 16.75 -3.39 6.54
C ASN A 77 17.36 -2.40 7.55
N ILE A 78 18.17 -1.45 7.11
CA ILE A 78 18.81 -0.47 8.02
C ILE A 78 18.31 0.93 7.67
N PRO A 79 17.50 1.58 8.53
CA PRO A 79 16.95 1.09 9.81
C PRO A 79 15.90 -0.04 9.63
N PRO A 80 15.56 -0.83 10.67
CA PRO A 80 14.57 -1.90 10.56
C PRO A 80 13.21 -1.42 10.06
N ALA A 81 12.58 -2.18 9.16
CA ALA A 81 11.30 -1.80 8.56
C ALA A 81 10.16 -2.74 8.95
N GLN A 82 8.97 -2.16 9.09
CA GLN A 82 7.71 -2.88 9.17
C GLN A 82 7.12 -3.05 7.77
N LEU A 83 6.67 -4.26 7.45
CA LEU A 83 5.91 -4.55 6.24
C LEU A 83 4.45 -4.76 6.62
N TRP A 84 3.58 -4.07 5.89
CA TRP A 84 2.13 -4.16 6.06
C TRP A 84 1.48 -4.57 4.75
N THR A 85 0.43 -5.36 4.82
CA THR A 85 -0.38 -5.74 3.66
C THR A 85 -1.77 -5.11 3.73
N TYR A 86 -2.24 -4.69 2.57
CA TYR A 86 -3.59 -4.18 2.35
C TYR A 86 -4.25 -4.99 1.25
N ARG A 87 -5.49 -5.42 1.46
CA ARG A 87 -6.29 -6.15 0.47
C ARG A 87 -7.70 -5.59 0.45
N ARG A 88 -8.29 -5.40 -0.72
CA ARG A 88 -9.73 -5.11 -0.79
C ARG A 88 -10.51 -6.28 -0.18
N ALA A 89 -11.50 -5.95 0.65
CA ALA A 89 -12.55 -6.89 0.96
C ALA A 89 -13.30 -7.19 -0.36
N VAL A 90 -13.74 -8.44 -0.52
CA VAL A 90 -14.34 -8.98 -1.75
C VAL A 90 -15.47 -8.09 -2.25
#